data_AF-A0A2M7QV45-F1
#
_entry.id   AF-A0A2M7QV45-F1
#
_cell.length_a   1.000
_cell.length_b   1.000
_cell.length_c   1.000
_cell.angle_alpha   90.00
_cell.angle_beta   90.00
_cell.angle_gamma   90.00
#
_symmetry.space_group_name_H-M   'P 1'
#
loop_
_entity.id
_entity.type
_entity.pdbx_description
1 polymer ?
#
loop_
_entity_poly.entity_id
_entity_poly.type
_entity_poly.pdbx_seq_one_letter_code
_entity_poly.pdbx_strand_id
1 'polypeptide(L)'
;MNKKRQLQLLISVVLIIVFGTIYFLNSQSQSKQKEPSIIPKINQEDEWQEVKIDEIGLTLRHPKDLIFRKEIADDNGRIRTVGFFLTKGAESNPEYQMYGLYQQFRDGTQQDLEMAKKEMDSVTIKEATIGSYSGIEGLIVGPKTRHITIVLKDGKLFSVSTAPPTQENKELTEKIMATLDFE
;
A
#
# COMPACT_ATOMS: atom_id res chain seq x y z
N MET A 1 -20.85 -54.93 49.57
CA MET A 1 -20.32 -53.68 48.96
C MET A 1 -20.69 -52.50 49.85
N ASN A 2 -19.74 -51.64 50.23
CA ASN A 2 -19.93 -50.60 51.24
C ASN A 2 -20.77 -49.42 50.69
N LYS A 3 -21.85 -49.00 51.38
CA LYS A 3 -22.80 -47.97 50.88
C LYS A 3 -22.11 -46.66 50.47
N LYS A 4 -21.01 -46.29 51.14
CA LYS A 4 -20.20 -45.11 50.79
C LYS A 4 -19.50 -45.24 49.43
N ARG A 5 -19.05 -46.45 49.04
CA ARG A 5 -18.44 -46.71 47.72
C ARG A 5 -19.47 -46.69 46.59
N GLN A 6 -20.70 -47.16 46.83
CA GLN A 6 -21.77 -47.05 45.83
C GLN A 6 -22.19 -45.61 45.59
N LEU A 7 -22.26 -44.79 46.64
CA LEU A 7 -22.60 -43.37 46.51
C LEU A 7 -21.51 -42.58 45.75
N GLN A 8 -20.23 -42.88 46.01
CA GLN A 8 -19.12 -42.27 45.25
C GLN A 8 -19.12 -42.65 43.77
N LEU A 9 -19.39 -43.92 43.45
CA LEU A 9 -19.50 -44.37 42.06
C LEU A 9 -20.69 -43.70 41.33
N LEU A 10 -21.84 -43.55 42.00
CA LEU A 10 -22.99 -42.84 41.44
C LEU A 10 -22.69 -41.37 41.13
N ILE A 11 -21.99 -40.66 42.02
CA ILE A 11 -21.62 -39.26 41.80
C ILE A 11 -20.64 -39.12 40.64
N SER A 12 -19.65 -40.00 40.53
CA SER A 12 -18.68 -39.98 39.42
C SER A 12 -19.34 -40.24 38.06
N VAL A 13 -20.32 -41.16 37.98
CA VAL A 13 -21.06 -41.44 36.74
C VAL A 13 -21.91 -40.24 36.31
N VAL A 14 -22.58 -39.58 37.26
CA VAL A 14 -23.38 -38.38 36.97
C VAL A 14 -22.50 -37.23 36.45
N LEU A 15 -21.32 -37.01 37.04
CA LEU A 15 -20.39 -35.98 36.59
C LEU A 15 -19.89 -36.23 35.16
N ILE A 16 -19.56 -37.47 34.81
CA ILE A 16 -19.11 -37.82 33.44
C ILE A 16 -20.23 -37.56 32.43
N ILE A 17 -21.48 -37.86 32.77
CA ILE A 17 -22.63 -37.59 31.89
C ILE A 17 -22.82 -36.08 31.70
N VAL A 18 -22.73 -35.27 32.76
CA VAL A 18 -22.90 -33.81 32.70
C VAL A 18 -21.76 -33.15 31.91
N PHE A 19 -20.50 -33.54 32.14
CA PHE A 19 -19.38 -33.00 31.36
C PHE A 19 -19.43 -33.47 29.91
N GLY A 20 -19.86 -34.72 29.66
CA GLY A 20 -20.06 -35.25 28.32
C GLY A 20 -21.13 -34.51 27.52
N THR A 21 -22.28 -34.18 28.14
CA THR A 21 -23.36 -33.44 27.46
C THR A 21 -22.99 -31.98 27.19
N ILE A 22 -22.29 -31.31 28.11
CA ILE A 22 -21.78 -29.94 27.89
C ILE A 22 -20.75 -29.94 26.76
N TYR A 23 -19.82 -30.91 26.73
CA TYR A 23 -18.82 -30.99 25.67
C TYR A 23 -19.46 -31.30 24.31
N PHE A 24 -20.45 -32.20 24.26
CA PHE A 24 -21.17 -32.55 23.03
C PHE A 24 -22.07 -31.42 22.50
N LEU A 25 -22.73 -30.67 23.39
CA LEU A 25 -23.50 -29.48 23.00
C LEU A 25 -22.60 -28.36 22.46
N ASN A 26 -21.40 -28.21 23.05
CA ASN A 26 -20.42 -27.23 22.59
C ASN A 26 -19.77 -27.68 21.25
N SER A 27 -19.58 -28.99 21.03
CA SER A 27 -19.05 -29.51 19.77
C SER A 27 -20.07 -29.47 18.63
N GLN A 28 -21.38 -29.57 18.90
CA GLN A 28 -22.42 -29.44 17.87
C GLN A 28 -22.62 -28.01 17.37
N SER A 29 -22.26 -26.98 18.14
CA SER A 29 -22.32 -25.58 17.65
C SER A 29 -21.24 -25.25 16.60
N GLN A 30 -20.29 -26.14 16.33
CA GLN A 30 -19.22 -25.94 15.34
C GLN A 30 -19.38 -26.73 14.03
N SER A 31 -20.47 -27.49 13.83
CA SER A 31 -20.71 -28.18 12.55
C SER A 31 -21.97 -27.70 11.83
N LYS A 32 -22.01 -26.42 11.44
CA LYS A 32 -22.75 -26.04 10.24
C LYS A 32 -21.79 -26.11 9.06
N GLN A 33 -21.99 -27.12 8.20
CA GLN A 33 -21.38 -27.21 6.88
C GLN A 33 -21.50 -25.85 6.16
N LYS A 34 -20.37 -25.18 5.99
CA LYS A 34 -20.19 -24.19 4.93
C LYS A 34 -19.99 -25.00 3.65
N GLU A 35 -20.98 -24.95 2.78
CA GLU A 35 -20.84 -25.28 1.37
C GLU A 35 -19.56 -24.62 0.83
N PRO A 36 -18.74 -25.29 -0.01
CA PRO A 36 -17.59 -24.63 -0.61
C PRO A 36 -18.13 -23.58 -1.58
N SER A 37 -18.28 -22.35 -1.08
CA SER A 37 -18.41 -21.19 -1.94
C SER A 37 -17.12 -21.13 -2.74
N ILE A 38 -17.22 -21.45 -4.04
CA ILE A 38 -16.22 -21.07 -5.03
C ILE A 38 -16.31 -19.54 -5.12
N ILE A 39 -15.79 -18.86 -4.10
CA ILE A 39 -15.36 -17.48 -4.27
C ILE A 39 -14.14 -17.65 -5.16
N PRO A 40 -14.15 -17.16 -6.42
CA PRO A 40 -12.93 -17.12 -7.17
C PRO A 40 -11.90 -16.40 -6.29
N LYS A 41 -10.77 -17.04 -6.02
CA LYS A 41 -9.56 -16.30 -5.70
C LYS A 41 -9.33 -15.41 -6.91
N ILE A 42 -9.92 -14.22 -6.90
CA ILE A 42 -9.49 -13.14 -7.75
C ILE A 42 -8.06 -12.93 -7.29
N ASN A 43 -7.10 -13.36 -8.10
CA ASN A 43 -5.73 -12.94 -7.89
C ASN A 43 -5.79 -11.41 -7.93
N GLN A 44 -5.49 -10.73 -6.82
CA GLN A 44 -5.52 -9.27 -6.77
C GLN A 44 -4.66 -8.62 -7.87
N GLU A 45 -3.77 -9.37 -8.52
CA GLU A 45 -3.00 -8.94 -9.70
C GLU A 45 -3.82 -8.81 -11.00
N ASP A 46 -4.96 -9.49 -11.15
CA ASP A 46 -5.83 -9.39 -12.35
C ASP A 46 -6.53 -8.01 -12.44
N GLU A 47 -6.54 -7.27 -11.33
CA GLU A 47 -7.10 -5.92 -11.23
C GLU A 47 -6.07 -4.82 -11.49
N TRP A 48 -4.82 -5.15 -11.82
CA TRP A 48 -3.78 -4.18 -12.15
C TRP A 48 -3.66 -4.04 -13.67
N GLN A 49 -3.36 -2.83 -14.12
CA GLN A 49 -3.04 -2.51 -15.51
C GLN A 49 -1.68 -1.84 -15.59
N GLU A 50 -1.03 -2.00 -16.73
CA GLU A 50 0.28 -1.43 -17.02
C GLU A 50 0.14 -0.17 -17.86
N VAL A 51 0.97 0.84 -17.58
CA VAL A 51 1.10 2.04 -18.40
C VAL A 51 2.58 2.34 -18.63
N LYS A 52 2.89 2.80 -19.84
CA LYS A 52 4.22 3.23 -20.25
C LYS A 52 4.27 4.75 -20.43
N ILE A 53 5.36 5.35 -19.97
CA ILE A 53 5.69 6.77 -20.07
C ILE A 53 7.00 6.88 -20.87
N ASP A 54 6.85 6.90 -22.19
CA ASP A 54 7.96 6.81 -23.14
C ASP A 54 9.01 7.92 -22.95
N GLU A 55 8.59 9.13 -22.55
CA GLU A 55 9.47 10.29 -22.44
C GLU A 55 10.57 10.13 -21.37
N ILE A 56 10.39 9.20 -20.43
CA ILE A 56 11.34 8.89 -19.35
C ILE A 56 11.68 7.41 -19.26
N GLY A 57 11.27 6.61 -20.26
CA GLY A 57 11.48 5.16 -20.27
C GLY A 57 10.91 4.47 -19.04
N LEU A 58 9.77 4.93 -18.50
CA LEU A 58 9.17 4.38 -17.28
C LEU A 58 7.96 3.53 -17.61
N THR A 59 7.93 2.32 -17.07
CA THR A 59 6.74 1.46 -17.03
C THR A 59 6.29 1.31 -15.58
N LEU A 60 4.97 1.29 -15.35
CA LEU A 60 4.40 1.09 -14.02
C LEU A 60 3.09 0.32 -14.11
N ARG A 61 2.74 -0.39 -13.03
CA ARG A 61 1.44 -1.03 -12.88
C ARG A 61 0.63 -0.34 -11.78
N HIS A 62 -0.68 -0.22 -11.99
CA HIS A 62 -1.59 0.34 -10.99
C HIS A 62 -2.96 -0.34 -11.03
N PRO A 63 -3.75 -0.28 -9.95
CA PRO A 63 -5.13 -0.78 -9.96
C PRO A 63 -6.00 -0.12 -11.04
N LYS A 64 -6.87 -0.92 -11.66
CA LYS A 64 -7.76 -0.51 -12.77
C LYS A 64 -8.80 0.54 -12.38
N ASP A 65 -9.11 0.67 -11.09
CA ASP A 65 -10.04 1.67 -10.57
C ASP A 65 -9.39 3.06 -10.38
N LEU A 66 -8.08 3.18 -10.59
CA LEU A 66 -7.38 4.47 -10.62
C LEU A 66 -7.37 5.07 -12.03
N ILE A 67 -7.59 6.38 -12.10
CA ILE A 67 -7.50 7.16 -13.35
C ILE A 67 -6.05 7.60 -13.54
N PHE A 68 -5.44 7.21 -14.67
CA PHE A 68 -4.11 7.64 -15.05
C PHE A 68 -4.16 8.89 -15.96
N ARG A 69 -3.30 9.87 -15.67
CA ARG A 69 -3.10 11.05 -16.52
C ARG A 69 -1.63 11.41 -16.60
N LYS A 70 -1.08 11.51 -17.81
CA LYS A 70 0.26 12.05 -18.05
C LYS A 70 0.22 13.58 -18.18
N GLU A 71 1.25 14.26 -17.70
CA GLU A 71 1.41 15.71 -17.80
C GLU A 71 2.84 16.04 -18.26
N ILE A 72 2.98 16.71 -19.40
CA ILE A 72 4.28 17.09 -19.95
C ILE A 72 4.34 18.61 -19.93
N ALA A 73 5.37 19.15 -19.28
CA ALA A 73 5.69 20.57 -19.42
C ALA A 73 6.82 20.70 -20.42
N ASP A 74 6.58 21.39 -21.53
CA ASP A 74 7.57 21.66 -22.56
C ASP A 74 7.92 23.15 -22.65
N ASP A 75 9.06 23.43 -23.28
CA ASP A 75 9.45 24.75 -23.75
C ASP A 75 10.03 24.61 -25.16
N ASN A 76 9.26 25.01 -26.17
CA ASN A 76 9.68 24.98 -27.57
C ASN A 76 10.16 23.60 -28.05
N GLY A 77 9.42 22.55 -27.71
CA GLY A 77 9.74 21.16 -28.07
C GLY A 77 10.80 20.50 -27.18
N ARG A 78 11.23 21.18 -26.11
CA ARG A 78 12.12 20.63 -25.08
C ARG A 78 11.33 20.29 -23.83
N ILE A 79 11.21 19.01 -23.51
CA ILE A 79 10.45 18.53 -22.35
C ILE A 79 11.17 18.90 -21.05
N ARG A 80 10.65 19.87 -20.30
CA ARG A 80 11.23 20.33 -19.03
C ARG A 80 10.99 19.34 -17.89
N THR A 81 9.76 18.84 -17.82
CA THR A 81 9.34 17.88 -16.81
C THR A 81 8.35 16.90 -17.38
N VAL A 82 8.46 15.65 -16.94
CA VAL A 82 7.47 14.61 -17.20
C VAL A 82 6.83 14.24 -15.88
N GLY A 83 5.54 14.48 -15.79
CA GLY A 83 4.71 14.14 -14.63
C GLY A 83 3.64 13.13 -15.00
N PHE A 84 3.12 12.44 -13.99
CA PHE A 84 1.95 11.60 -14.13
C PHE A 84 1.15 11.54 -12.84
N PHE A 85 -0.15 11.37 -12.97
CA PHE A 85 -1.10 11.29 -11.88
C PHE A 85 -1.84 9.95 -11.91
N LEU A 86 -2.09 9.42 -10.72
CA LEU A 86 -3.06 8.36 -10.48
C LEU A 86 -4.06 8.86 -9.45
N THR A 87 -5.35 8.88 -9.78
CA THR A 87 -6.37 9.45 -8.91
C THR A 87 -7.59 8.55 -8.73
N LYS A 88 -8.26 8.71 -7.59
CA LYS A 88 -9.56 8.12 -7.26
C LYS A 88 -10.39 9.09 -6.43
N GLY A 89 -11.71 9.07 -6.62
CA GLY A 89 -12.65 9.96 -5.96
C GLY A 89 -12.81 11.30 -6.67
N ALA A 90 -13.47 12.26 -6.02
CA ALA A 90 -13.78 13.57 -6.59
C ALA A 90 -12.56 14.50 -6.57
N GLU A 91 -12.42 15.38 -7.57
CA GLU A 91 -11.29 16.32 -7.65
C GLU A 91 -11.19 17.26 -6.42
N SER A 92 -12.34 17.71 -5.90
CA SER A 92 -12.40 18.59 -4.72
C SER A 92 -12.18 17.87 -3.40
N ASN A 93 -12.32 16.54 -3.36
CA ASN A 93 -12.12 15.70 -2.18
C ASN A 93 -11.67 14.31 -2.62
N PRO A 94 -10.39 14.17 -2.99
CA PRO A 94 -9.90 12.93 -3.57
C PRO A 94 -9.75 11.85 -2.49
N GLU A 95 -10.11 10.62 -2.84
CA GLU A 95 -9.86 9.45 -2.00
C GLU A 95 -8.37 9.06 -2.05
N TYR A 96 -7.79 9.15 -3.25
CA TYR A 96 -6.38 8.87 -3.51
C TYR A 96 -5.86 9.75 -4.63
N GLN A 97 -4.65 10.27 -4.46
CA GLN A 97 -3.85 10.94 -5.48
C GLN A 97 -2.40 10.54 -5.30
N MET A 98 -1.80 10.03 -6.36
CA MET A 98 -0.36 9.90 -6.49
C MET A 98 0.11 10.78 -7.65
N TYR A 99 1.21 11.49 -7.43
CA TYR A 99 1.86 12.31 -8.45
C TYR A 99 3.34 11.94 -8.56
N GLY A 100 3.73 11.41 -9.72
CA GLY A 100 5.11 11.20 -10.11
C GLY A 100 5.63 12.38 -10.92
N LEU A 101 6.88 12.79 -10.69
CA LEU A 101 7.52 13.91 -11.39
C LEU A 101 9.00 13.63 -11.63
N TYR A 102 9.41 13.73 -12.89
CA TYR A 102 10.80 13.68 -13.34
C TYR A 102 11.25 15.04 -13.87
N GLN A 103 12.34 15.57 -13.32
CA GLN A 103 12.89 16.88 -13.68
C GLN A 103 14.01 16.77 -14.72
N GLN A 104 13.64 16.59 -15.99
CA GLN A 104 14.60 16.29 -17.06
C GLN A 104 15.65 17.39 -17.30
N PHE A 105 15.27 18.67 -17.16
CA PHE A 105 16.15 19.81 -17.46
C PHE A 105 17.03 20.32 -16.32
N ARG A 106 16.82 19.83 -15.10
CA ARG A 106 17.63 20.23 -13.93
C ARG A 106 18.45 19.04 -13.47
N ASP A 107 19.76 19.23 -13.34
CA ASP A 107 20.60 18.24 -12.68
C ASP A 107 20.19 18.15 -11.21
N GLY A 108 19.95 16.93 -10.77
CA GLY A 108 19.78 16.56 -9.39
C GLY A 108 21.14 16.25 -8.77
N THR A 109 21.31 16.66 -7.53
CA THR A 109 22.50 16.39 -6.73
C THR A 109 22.11 15.88 -5.36
N GLN A 110 23.08 15.33 -4.62
CA GLN A 110 22.86 15.00 -3.22
C GLN A 110 22.47 16.24 -2.40
N GLN A 111 23.01 17.41 -2.75
CA GLN A 111 22.64 18.67 -2.08
C GLN A 111 21.16 19.02 -2.29
N ASP A 112 20.58 18.70 -3.44
CA ASP A 112 19.15 18.90 -3.68
C ASP A 112 18.30 17.97 -2.80
N LEU A 113 18.73 16.73 -2.57
CA LEU A 113 18.08 15.83 -1.61
C LEU A 113 18.15 16.38 -0.18
N GLU A 114 19.33 16.87 0.24
CA GLU A 114 19.48 17.52 1.56
C GLU A 114 18.63 18.79 1.70
N MET A 115 18.44 19.53 0.60
CA MET A 115 17.54 20.69 0.58
C MET A 115 16.08 20.25 0.71
N ALA A 116 15.68 19.18 0.03
CA ALA A 116 14.31 18.67 0.07
C ALA A 116 13.90 18.19 1.48
N LYS A 117 14.85 17.69 2.29
CA LYS A 117 14.60 17.35 3.70
C LYS A 117 14.03 18.51 4.53
N LYS A 118 14.35 19.76 4.17
CA LYS A 118 13.91 20.96 4.92
C LYS A 118 12.40 21.18 4.83
N GLU A 119 11.76 20.66 3.79
CA GLU A 119 10.31 20.73 3.59
C GLU A 119 9.57 19.56 4.26
N MET A 120 10.30 18.56 4.76
CA MET A 120 9.75 17.37 5.40
C MET A 120 9.77 17.51 6.92
N ASP A 121 8.85 16.82 7.59
CA ASP A 121 8.91 16.61 9.03
C ASP A 121 10.13 15.74 9.36
N SER A 122 11.06 16.32 10.13
CA SER A 122 12.38 15.75 10.40
C SER A 122 12.33 14.38 11.07
N VAL A 123 11.28 14.07 11.83
CA VAL A 123 11.15 12.76 12.50
C VAL A 123 10.66 11.65 11.57
N THR A 124 10.20 12.00 10.36
CA THR A 124 9.66 11.06 9.38
C THR A 124 10.64 10.71 8.28
N ILE A 125 11.77 11.44 8.21
CA ILE A 125 12.75 11.30 7.13
C ILE A 125 13.49 9.97 7.28
N LYS A 126 13.52 9.18 6.21
CA LYS A 126 14.33 7.97 6.11
C LYS A 126 14.90 7.81 4.71
N GLU A 127 15.93 6.98 4.59
CA GLU A 127 16.44 6.55 3.28
C GLU A 127 15.37 5.71 2.57
N ALA A 128 15.28 5.88 1.26
CA ALA A 128 14.34 5.17 0.42
C ALA A 128 14.97 4.83 -0.93
N THR A 129 14.39 3.83 -1.60
CA THR A 129 14.78 3.45 -2.95
C THR A 129 13.56 3.35 -3.86
N ILE A 130 13.75 3.67 -5.14
CA ILE A 130 12.81 3.34 -6.21
C ILE A 130 13.63 2.61 -7.28
N GLY A 131 13.33 1.32 -7.50
CA GLY A 131 14.21 0.45 -8.26
C GLY A 131 15.62 0.42 -7.64
N SER A 132 16.65 0.70 -8.45
CA SER A 132 18.05 0.80 -8.00
C SER A 132 18.47 2.21 -7.56
N TYR A 133 17.58 3.20 -7.60
CA TYR A 133 17.92 4.59 -7.32
C TYR A 133 17.64 4.93 -5.85
N SER A 134 18.66 5.43 -5.18
CA SER A 134 18.58 5.84 -3.77
C SER A 134 18.12 7.28 -3.59
N GLY A 135 17.53 7.56 -2.44
CA GLY A 135 17.12 8.87 -2.04
C GLY A 135 16.50 8.89 -0.64
N ILE A 136 15.45 9.69 -0.48
CA ILE A 136 14.79 9.93 0.79
C ILE A 136 13.28 9.82 0.66
N GLU A 137 12.61 9.43 1.74
CA GLU A 137 11.16 9.61 1.89
C GLU A 137 10.86 10.37 3.19
N GLY A 138 9.68 10.99 3.23
CA GLY A 138 9.19 11.66 4.42
C GLY A 138 7.77 12.20 4.25
N LEU A 139 7.27 12.82 5.31
CA LEU A 139 5.99 13.53 5.33
C LEU A 139 6.25 15.04 5.19
N ILE A 140 5.64 15.68 4.20
CA ILE A 140 5.55 17.15 4.15
C ILE A 140 4.28 17.55 4.90
N VAL A 141 4.38 18.47 5.87
CA VAL A 141 3.24 18.97 6.67
C VAL A 141 2.90 20.40 6.26
N GLY A 142 1.62 20.69 6.01
CA GLY A 142 1.16 22.05 5.69
C GLY A 142 -0.15 22.07 4.89
N PRO A 143 -0.41 23.13 4.09
CA PRO A 143 -1.64 23.22 3.28
C PRO A 143 -1.79 22.09 2.25
N LYS A 144 -0.68 21.45 1.86
CA LYS A 144 -0.62 20.31 0.93
C LYS A 144 0.10 19.13 1.57
N THR A 145 -0.35 18.72 2.75
CA THR A 145 0.25 17.59 3.49
C THR A 145 0.23 16.32 2.63
N ARG A 146 1.38 15.67 2.49
CA ARG A 146 1.56 14.52 1.61
C ARG A 146 2.79 13.70 2.00
N HIS A 147 2.73 12.40 1.77
CA HIS A 147 3.94 11.59 1.73
C HIS A 147 4.70 11.89 0.44
N ILE A 148 6.02 11.87 0.49
CA ILE A 148 6.86 12.04 -0.69
C ILE A 148 8.10 11.16 -0.59
N THR A 149 8.45 10.53 -1.70
CA THR A 149 9.72 9.85 -1.93
C THR A 149 10.43 10.59 -3.06
N ILE A 150 11.72 10.89 -2.89
CA ILE A 150 12.55 11.61 -3.85
C ILE A 150 13.84 10.82 -4.03
N VAL A 151 14.17 10.43 -5.26
CA VAL A 151 15.37 9.68 -5.61
C VAL A 151 16.18 10.41 -6.67
N LEU A 152 17.47 10.10 -6.72
CA LEU A 152 18.37 10.58 -7.77
C LEU A 152 18.47 9.52 -8.89
N LYS A 153 17.71 9.73 -9.98
CA LYS A 153 17.73 8.90 -11.19
C LYS A 153 18.62 9.52 -12.25
N ASP A 154 19.73 8.87 -12.57
CA ASP A 154 20.67 9.28 -13.64
C ASP A 154 21.08 10.77 -13.54
N GLY A 155 21.34 11.25 -12.33
CA GLY A 155 21.68 12.64 -12.07
C GLY A 155 20.50 13.62 -12.21
N LYS A 156 19.25 13.14 -12.17
CA LYS A 156 18.01 13.95 -12.17
C LYS A 156 17.13 13.58 -10.98
N LEU A 157 16.34 14.54 -10.49
CA LEU A 157 15.37 14.26 -9.43
C LEU A 157 14.14 13.57 -10.02
N PHE A 158 13.81 12.42 -9.44
CA PHE A 158 12.52 11.77 -9.59
C PHE A 158 11.80 11.77 -8.25
N SER A 159 10.54 12.15 -8.24
CA SER A 159 9.74 12.18 -7.01
C SER A 159 8.39 11.54 -7.21
N VAL A 160 7.90 10.87 -6.18
CA VAL A 160 6.54 10.35 -6.09
C VAL A 160 5.93 10.91 -4.82
N SER A 161 4.77 11.53 -4.93
CA SER A 161 4.04 12.08 -3.78
C SER A 161 2.63 11.52 -3.70
N THR A 162 2.07 11.48 -2.49
CA THR A 162 0.73 10.91 -2.26
C THR A 162 -0.08 11.71 -1.26
N ALA A 163 -1.33 12.00 -1.65
CA ALA A 163 -2.32 12.68 -0.84
C ALA A 163 -3.72 12.04 -1.05
N PRO A 164 -4.63 12.07 -0.05
CA PRO A 164 -4.40 12.44 1.34
C PRO A 164 -3.35 11.53 2.03
N PRO A 165 -2.66 12.01 3.08
CA PRO A 165 -1.55 11.32 3.75
C PRO A 165 -2.08 10.25 4.74
N THR A 166 -2.93 9.35 4.27
CA THR A 166 -3.41 8.20 5.06
C THR A 166 -2.43 7.03 4.91
N GLN A 167 -2.41 6.14 5.91
CA GLN A 167 -1.59 4.94 5.86
C GLN A 167 -1.97 4.02 4.69
N GLU A 168 -3.27 3.86 4.42
CA GLU A 168 -3.76 3.08 3.28
C GLU A 168 -3.25 3.63 1.93
N ASN A 169 -3.30 4.96 1.75
CA ASN A 169 -2.80 5.59 0.53
C ASN A 169 -1.28 5.44 0.41
N LYS A 170 -0.54 5.56 1.52
CA LYS A 170 0.91 5.31 1.55
C LYS A 170 1.23 3.89 1.08
N GLU A 171 0.55 2.89 1.64
CA GLU A 171 0.77 1.48 1.29
C GLU A 171 0.41 1.18 -0.17
N LEU A 172 -0.67 1.78 -0.70
CA LEU A 172 -1.01 1.65 -2.11
C LEU A 172 0.07 2.27 -3.01
N THR A 173 0.55 3.46 -2.68
CA THR A 173 1.65 4.10 -3.42
C THR A 173 2.92 3.28 -3.35
N GLU A 174 3.29 2.72 -2.19
CA GLU A 174 4.46 1.85 -2.07
C GLU A 174 4.35 0.61 -2.95
N LYS A 175 3.16 0.00 -3.04
CA LYS A 175 2.89 -1.11 -3.97
C LYS A 175 3.06 -0.69 -5.43
N ILE A 176 2.55 0.48 -5.82
CA ILE A 176 2.72 1.01 -7.19
C ILE A 176 4.19 1.32 -7.46
N MET A 177 4.88 1.97 -6.53
CA MET A 177 6.31 2.30 -6.64
C MET A 177 7.18 1.06 -6.82
N ALA A 178 6.82 -0.06 -6.17
CA ALA A 178 7.52 -1.33 -6.33
C ALA A 178 7.38 -1.94 -7.74
N THR A 179 6.46 -1.44 -8.57
CA THR A 179 6.29 -1.86 -9.98
C THR A 179 6.96 -0.91 -10.98
N LEU A 180 7.58 0.19 -10.51
CA LEU A 180 8.28 1.13 -11.37
C LEU A 180 9.50 0.45 -11.98
N ASP A 181 9.52 0.39 -13.30
CA ASP A 181 10.63 -0.17 -14.07
C ASP A 181 11.13 0.87 -15.07
N PHE A 182 12.45 1.10 -15.06
CA PHE A 182 13.10 2.09 -15.90
C PHE A 182 13.95 1.39 -16.96
N GLU A 183 13.64 1.66 -18.23
CA GLU A 183 14.37 1.14 -19.40
C GLU A 183 15.73 1.83 -19.63
#